data_AF-E5A731-F1
#
_entry.id   AF-E5A731-F1
#
_cell.length_a   1.000
_cell.length_b   1.000
_cell.length_c   1.000
_cell.angle_alpha   90.00
_cell.angle_beta   90.00
_cell.angle_gamma   90.00
#
_symmetry.space_group_name_H-M   'P 1'
#
loop_
_entity.id
_entity.type
_entity.pdbx_description
1 polymer ?
#
loop_
_entity_poly.entity_id
_entity_poly.type
_entity_poly.pdbx_seq_one_letter_code
_entity_poly.pdbx_strand_id
1 'polypeptide(L)'
;MSPRLLFFTSGLSSITEHASGSSPRYALAPAGWPKSETFFLAYRSSKCGLNMVAAEWARVLRNDGVKVFDISPGFLNTGLGDDRNSAERRDKGALGAINPAIGGEYCADVVEGKLDEQVWPIKALRRTMVQPW
;
A
#
# COMPACT_ATOMS: atom_id res chain seq x y z
N MET A 1 -15.29 -18.16 11.76
CA MET A 1 -14.86 -16.82 11.33
C MET A 1 -15.38 -16.57 9.92
N SER A 2 -15.80 -15.35 9.59
CA SER A 2 -16.11 -15.00 8.19
C SER A 2 -14.85 -15.12 7.33
N PRO A 3 -14.94 -15.65 6.10
CA PRO A 3 -13.82 -15.66 5.16
C PRO A 3 -13.37 -14.23 4.86
N ARG A 4 -12.07 -14.04 4.63
CA ARG A 4 -11.51 -12.71 4.38
C ARG A 4 -10.37 -12.73 3.38
N LEU A 5 -10.23 -11.63 2.65
CA LEU A 5 -9.16 -11.40 1.69
C LEU A 5 -8.48 -10.08 2.03
N LEU A 6 -7.16 -10.13 2.14
CA LEU A 6 -6.32 -8.97 2.41
C LEU A 6 -5.46 -8.71 1.18
N PHE A 7 -5.70 -7.58 0.53
CA PHE A 7 -4.84 -7.04 -0.51
C PHE A 7 -3.80 -6.13 0.14
N PHE A 8 -2.52 -6.39 -0.14
CA PHE A 8 -1.42 -5.57 0.37
C PHE A 8 -1.07 -4.47 -0.63
N THR A 9 -1.73 -3.33 -0.53
CA THR A 9 -1.40 -2.13 -1.32
C THR A 9 -0.22 -1.35 -0.72
N SER A 10 -0.02 -0.11 -1.15
CA SER A 10 1.08 0.74 -0.75
C SER A 10 0.61 2.16 -0.45
N GLY A 11 1.33 2.82 0.47
CA GLY A 11 1.31 4.27 0.65
C GLY A 11 1.50 5.05 -0.66
N LEU A 12 2.14 4.40 -1.64
CA LEU A 12 2.44 4.97 -2.95
C LEU A 12 1.36 4.74 -4.03
N SER A 13 0.26 4.05 -3.72
CA SER A 13 -0.79 3.71 -4.70
C SER A 13 -1.86 4.78 -4.91
N SER A 14 -1.82 5.88 -4.15
CA SER A 14 -2.81 6.96 -4.26
C SER A 14 -2.62 7.78 -5.53
N ILE A 15 -3.59 7.75 -6.44
CA ILE A 15 -3.69 8.64 -7.60
C ILE A 15 -3.87 10.08 -7.13
N THR A 16 -4.71 10.31 -6.13
CA THR A 16 -5.02 11.64 -5.59
C THR A 16 -3.76 12.33 -5.07
N GLU A 17 -2.99 11.65 -4.21
CA GLU A 17 -1.72 12.20 -3.71
C GLU A 17 -0.67 12.30 -4.82
N HIS A 18 -0.67 11.39 -5.80
CA HIS A 18 0.26 11.44 -6.93
C HIS A 18 -0.01 12.64 -7.84
N ALA A 19 -1.27 12.87 -8.18
CA ALA A 19 -1.72 13.94 -9.08
C ALA A 19 -1.59 15.33 -8.44
N SER A 20 -1.70 15.44 -7.11
CA SER A 20 -1.56 16.72 -6.43
C SER A 20 -0.12 17.23 -6.40
N GLY A 21 0.87 16.36 -6.53
CA GLY A 21 2.29 16.70 -6.36
C GLY A 21 2.65 17.24 -4.97
N SER A 22 1.72 17.20 -4.01
CA SER A 22 1.83 17.87 -2.71
C SER A 22 2.58 17.05 -1.65
N SER A 23 2.87 15.78 -1.95
CA SER A 23 3.69 14.94 -1.09
C SER A 23 5.15 14.97 -1.57
N PRO A 24 6.14 14.98 -0.64
CA PRO A 24 7.54 14.71 -1.00
C PRO A 24 7.73 13.38 -1.74
N ARG A 25 6.80 12.42 -1.56
CA ARG A 25 6.77 11.15 -2.29
C ARG A 25 6.51 11.33 -3.79
N TYR A 26 5.88 12.42 -4.18
CA TYR A 26 5.38 12.72 -5.53
C TYR A 26 5.81 14.10 -6.01
N ALA A 27 6.97 14.57 -5.55
CA ALA A 27 7.51 15.86 -5.96
C ALA A 27 7.53 16.00 -7.49
N LEU A 28 7.16 17.19 -7.97
CA LEU A 28 7.16 17.49 -9.40
C LEU A 28 8.58 17.35 -9.96
N ALA A 29 8.69 16.65 -11.09
CA ALA A 29 9.96 16.54 -11.79
C ALA A 29 10.38 17.93 -12.33
N PRO A 30 11.68 18.26 -12.34
CA PRO A 30 12.18 19.49 -12.98
C PRO A 30 11.76 19.59 -14.45
N ALA A 31 11.71 20.80 -15.00
CA ALA A 31 11.39 21.02 -16.42
C ALA A 31 12.42 20.37 -17.37
N GLY A 32 12.01 20.13 -18.63
CA GLY A 32 12.87 19.56 -19.70
C GLY A 32 12.49 18.14 -20.13
N TRP A 33 12.84 17.78 -21.37
CA TRP A 33 12.67 16.45 -21.96
C TRP A 33 14.00 16.01 -22.63
N PRO A 34 14.34 14.71 -22.62
CA PRO A 34 13.61 13.60 -22.01
C PRO A 34 13.71 13.58 -20.47
N LYS A 35 12.77 12.88 -19.80
CA LYS A 35 12.88 12.62 -18.35
C LYS A 35 13.83 11.46 -18.10
N SER A 36 14.53 11.52 -16.97
CA SER A 36 15.23 10.36 -16.41
C SER A 36 14.24 9.25 -16.05
N GLU A 37 14.76 8.05 -15.76
CA GLU A 37 13.94 6.92 -15.35
C GLU A 37 13.03 7.24 -14.16
N THR A 38 11.79 6.78 -14.25
CA THR A 38 10.80 6.88 -13.18
C THR A 38 10.82 5.60 -12.34
N PHE A 39 11.80 5.49 -11.43
CA PHE A 39 12.10 4.27 -10.65
C PHE A 39 10.87 3.60 -9.97
N PHE A 40 9.86 4.39 -9.60
CA PHE A 40 8.67 3.88 -8.92
C PHE A 40 7.45 3.68 -9.82
N LEU A 41 7.53 3.94 -11.13
CA LEU A 41 6.35 3.88 -12.02
C LEU A 41 5.69 2.50 -11.99
N ALA A 42 6.43 1.44 -12.28
CA ALA A 42 5.88 0.08 -12.26
C ALA A 42 5.31 -0.32 -10.89
N TYR A 43 5.98 0.06 -9.80
CA TYR A 43 5.51 -0.21 -8.45
C TYR A 43 4.22 0.56 -8.12
N ARG A 44 4.14 1.85 -8.46
CA ARG A 44 2.96 2.70 -8.25
C ARG A 44 1.78 2.20 -9.07
N SER A 45 1.98 1.95 -10.36
CA SER A 45 0.95 1.47 -11.27
C SER A 45 0.42 0.10 -10.85
N SER A 46 1.28 -0.84 -10.47
CA SER A 46 0.84 -2.16 -10.01
C SER A 46 0.03 -2.10 -8.70
N LYS A 47 0.45 -1.27 -7.73
CA LYS A 47 -0.29 -1.10 -6.48
C LYS A 47 -1.58 -0.30 -6.66
N CYS A 48 -1.59 0.69 -7.54
CA CYS A 48 -2.81 1.40 -7.92
C CYS A 48 -3.80 0.46 -8.63
N GLY A 49 -3.33 -0.39 -9.55
CA GLY A 49 -4.18 -1.40 -10.19
C GLY A 49 -4.73 -2.42 -9.19
N LEU A 50 -3.92 -2.79 -8.19
CA LEU A 50 -4.35 -3.68 -7.11
C LEU A 50 -5.52 -3.11 -6.31
N ASN A 51 -5.55 -1.78 -6.07
CA ASN A 51 -6.68 -1.12 -5.42
C ASN A 51 -8.00 -1.37 -6.18
N MET A 52 -7.96 -1.31 -7.52
CA MET A 52 -9.15 -1.58 -8.34
C MET A 52 -9.57 -3.05 -8.28
N VAL A 53 -8.60 -3.97 -8.26
CA VAL A 53 -8.88 -5.40 -8.06
C VAL A 53 -9.52 -5.64 -6.69
N ALA A 54 -9.00 -5.04 -5.63
CA ALA A 54 -9.57 -5.14 -4.29
C ALA A 54 -11.00 -4.56 -4.24
N ALA A 55 -11.24 -3.42 -4.89
CA ALA A 55 -12.57 -2.82 -4.97
C ALA A 55 -13.57 -3.72 -5.71
N GLU A 56 -13.18 -4.32 -6.84
CA GLU A 56 -14.05 -5.24 -7.58
C GLU A 56 -14.36 -6.50 -6.76
N TRP A 57 -13.36 -7.07 -6.09
CA TRP A 57 -13.56 -8.25 -5.25
C TRP A 57 -14.45 -7.95 -4.04
N ALA A 58 -14.29 -6.77 -3.44
CA ALA A 58 -15.17 -6.29 -2.37
C ALA A 58 -16.62 -6.13 -2.86
N ARG A 59 -16.84 -5.68 -4.09
CA ARG A 59 -18.17 -5.53 -4.69
C ARG A 59 -18.82 -6.89 -4.95
N VAL A 60 -18.11 -7.82 -5.59
CA VAL A 60 -18.71 -9.10 -6.03
C VAL A 60 -18.90 -10.10 -4.89
N LEU A 61 -18.04 -10.09 -3.87
CA LEU A 61 -18.13 -11.03 -2.74
C LEU A 61 -18.95 -10.51 -1.55
N ARG A 62 -19.48 -9.29 -1.63
CA ARG A 62 -20.12 -8.63 -0.48
C ARG A 62 -21.30 -9.42 0.07
N ASN A 63 -22.20 -9.86 -0.81
CA ASN A 63 -23.42 -10.55 -0.41
C ASN A 63 -23.15 -11.99 0.03
N ASP A 64 -21.95 -12.52 -0.26
CA ASP A 64 -21.46 -13.82 0.24
C ASP A 64 -20.84 -13.71 1.64
N GLY A 65 -20.79 -12.51 2.22
CA GLY A 65 -20.26 -12.27 3.56
C GLY A 65 -18.73 -12.35 3.65
N VAL A 66 -18.01 -12.30 2.53
CA VAL A 66 -16.54 -12.24 2.51
C VAL A 66 -16.07 -10.83 2.86
N LYS A 67 -15.17 -10.72 3.83
CA LYS A 67 -14.57 -9.45 4.23
C LYS A 67 -13.34 -9.14 3.38
N VAL A 68 -13.40 -8.10 2.57
CA VAL A 68 -12.27 -7.69 1.70
C VAL A 68 -11.64 -6.43 2.26
N PHE A 69 -10.32 -6.45 2.40
CA PHE A 69 -9.52 -5.33 2.89
C PHE A 69 -8.43 -4.97 1.88
N ASP A 70 -8.18 -3.68 1.73
CA ASP A 70 -7.07 -3.13 0.95
C ASP A 70 -6.17 -2.32 1.87
N ILE A 71 -5.04 -2.87 2.28
CA ILE A 71 -4.24 -2.33 3.38
C ILE A 71 -2.80 -2.05 2.97
N SER A 72 -2.29 -0.90 3.42
CA SER A 72 -0.88 -0.55 3.38
C SER A 72 -0.28 -0.69 4.77
N PRO A 73 0.61 -1.66 5.01
CA PRO A 73 1.20 -1.90 6.33
C PRO A 73 2.25 -0.85 6.73
N GLY A 74 2.57 0.08 5.83
CA GLY A 74 3.51 1.19 6.05
C GLY A 74 4.83 1.02 5.32
N PHE A 75 5.73 1.98 5.53
CA PHE A 75 7.10 1.90 5.04
C PHE A 75 7.96 1.14 6.05
N LEU A 76 8.22 -0.14 5.79
CA LEU A 76 8.84 -1.07 6.73
C LEU A 76 10.27 -1.41 6.32
N ASN A 77 11.16 -1.55 7.29
CA ASN A 77 12.58 -1.90 7.07
C ASN A 77 12.77 -3.41 6.80
N THR A 78 12.18 -3.86 5.68
CA THR A 78 12.19 -5.25 5.21
C THR A 78 13.26 -5.46 4.13
N GLY A 79 13.37 -6.70 3.62
CA GLY A 79 14.21 -6.99 2.45
C GLY A 79 13.65 -6.52 1.11
N LEU A 80 12.48 -5.85 1.08
CA LEU A 80 11.90 -5.33 -0.16
C LEU A 80 12.79 -4.21 -0.73
N GLY A 81 13.22 -4.38 -1.98
CA GLY A 81 14.12 -3.45 -2.67
C GLY A 81 15.61 -3.66 -2.38
N ASP A 82 15.96 -4.71 -1.64
CA ASP A 82 17.36 -5.13 -1.50
C ASP A 82 17.87 -5.74 -2.80
N ASP A 83 19.18 -5.57 -3.06
CA ASP A 83 19.83 -6.24 -4.18
C ASP A 83 20.07 -7.71 -3.83
N ARG A 84 19.30 -8.58 -4.48
CA ARG A 84 19.38 -10.02 -4.24
C ARG A 84 20.67 -10.64 -4.77
N ASN A 85 21.38 -9.97 -5.67
CA ASN A 85 22.62 -10.48 -6.26
C ASN A 85 23.83 -10.20 -5.36
N SER A 86 23.82 -9.10 -4.61
CA SER A 86 24.94 -8.71 -3.73
C SER A 86 24.79 -9.19 -2.28
N ALA A 87 23.61 -9.71 -1.91
CA ALA A 87 23.21 -9.98 -0.52
C ALA A 87 23.26 -8.73 0.38
N GLU A 88 23.38 -7.54 -0.19
CA GLU A 88 23.43 -6.28 0.54
C GLU A 88 22.01 -5.91 1.00
N ARG A 89 21.82 -5.89 2.32
CA ARG A 89 20.59 -5.39 2.92
C ARG A 89 20.63 -3.87 2.97
N ARG A 90 19.66 -3.22 2.35
CA ARG A 90 19.53 -1.76 2.44
C ARG A 90 18.77 -1.40 3.71
N ASP A 91 19.47 -0.81 4.67
CA ASP A 91 18.83 -0.20 5.83
C ASP A 91 18.03 1.03 5.38
N LYS A 92 16.71 0.87 5.38
CA LYS A 92 15.76 1.93 5.01
C LYS A 92 15.37 2.79 6.22
N GLY A 93 15.92 2.53 7.40
CA GLY A 93 15.63 3.27 8.64
C GLY A 93 15.97 4.76 8.53
N ALA A 94 17.09 5.10 7.89
CA ALA A 94 17.48 6.49 7.64
C ALA A 94 16.48 7.26 6.73
N LEU A 95 15.66 6.53 5.96
CA LEU A 95 14.59 7.09 5.12
C LEU A 95 13.23 7.15 5.85
N GLY A 96 13.20 6.80 7.14
CA GLY A 96 11.99 6.77 7.96
C GLY A 96 11.23 5.45 7.91
N ALA A 97 11.85 4.36 7.42
CA ALA A 97 11.23 3.04 7.51
C ALA A 97 11.17 2.57 8.97
N ILE A 98 10.03 2.01 9.37
CA ILE A 98 9.80 1.53 10.74
C ILE A 98 10.06 0.03 10.86
N ASN A 99 10.06 -0.48 12.10
CA ASN A 99 10.22 -1.91 12.37
C ASN A 99 9.12 -2.73 11.65
N PRO A 100 9.47 -3.77 10.86
CA PRO A 100 8.50 -4.65 10.21
C PRO A 100 7.46 -5.27 11.13
N ALA A 101 7.80 -5.51 12.40
CA ALA A 101 6.86 -6.05 13.40
C ALA A 101 5.60 -5.18 13.54
N ILE A 102 5.74 -3.86 13.48
CA ILE A 102 4.61 -2.92 13.57
C ILE A 102 3.63 -3.10 12.40
N GLY A 103 4.15 -3.35 11.20
CA GLY A 103 3.32 -3.67 10.04
C GLY A 103 2.68 -5.05 10.15
N GLY A 104 3.40 -6.02 10.69
CA GLY A 104 2.90 -7.37 10.95
C GLY A 104 1.75 -7.39 11.96
N GLU A 105 1.87 -6.66 13.06
CA GLU A 105 0.81 -6.47 14.07
C GLU A 105 -0.45 -5.87 13.45
N TYR A 106 -0.29 -4.83 12.63
CA TYR A 106 -1.43 -4.24 11.92
C TYR A 106 -2.14 -5.24 10.99
N CYS A 107 -1.39 -6.09 10.28
CA CYS A 107 -1.97 -7.17 9.49
C CYS A 107 -2.70 -8.20 10.37
N ALA A 108 -2.12 -8.55 11.52
CA ALA A 108 -2.73 -9.46 12.49
C ALA A 108 -4.04 -8.88 13.03
N ASP A 109 -4.11 -7.60 13.37
CA ASP A 109 -5.33 -6.91 13.82
C ASP A 109 -6.48 -7.05 12.79
N VAL A 110 -6.17 -6.93 11.49
CA VAL A 110 -7.15 -7.13 10.41
C VAL A 110 -7.60 -8.60 10.33
N VAL A 111 -6.68 -9.55 10.50
CA VAL A 111 -6.99 -11.00 10.53
C VAL A 111 -7.75 -11.41 11.79
N GLU A 112 -7.57 -10.70 12.90
CA GLU A 112 -8.29 -10.92 14.16
C GLU A 112 -9.67 -10.26 14.16
N GLY A 113 -9.95 -9.38 13.18
CA GLY A 113 -11.26 -8.74 13.00
C GLY A 113 -11.40 -7.41 13.75
N LYS A 114 -10.31 -6.85 14.30
CA LYS A 114 -10.33 -5.55 15.00
C LYS A 114 -10.71 -4.39 14.07
N LEU A 115 -10.64 -4.59 12.75
CA LEU A 115 -11.00 -3.63 11.72
C LEU A 115 -12.27 -3.99 10.96
N ASP A 116 -13.09 -4.92 11.45
CA ASP A 116 -14.29 -5.37 10.73
C ASP A 116 -15.27 -4.24 10.38
N GLU A 117 -15.37 -3.20 11.21
CA GLU A 117 -16.19 -2.01 10.93
C GLU A 117 -15.70 -1.20 9.72
N GLN A 118 -14.45 -1.39 9.30
CA GLN A 118 -13.84 -0.71 8.17
C GLN A 118 -14.04 -1.46 6.85
N VAL A 119 -14.69 -2.63 6.85
CA VAL A 119 -14.80 -3.51 5.67
C VAL A 119 -15.61 -2.92 4.52
N TRP A 120 -16.58 -2.05 4.82
CA TRP A 120 -17.46 -1.45 3.82
C TRP A 120 -17.80 0.02 4.14
N PRO A 121 -17.79 0.93 3.15
CA PRO A 121 -17.32 0.74 1.77
C PRO A 121 -15.83 0.45 1.70
N ILE A 122 -15.41 -0.25 0.64
CA ILE A 122 -13.99 -0.55 0.42
C ILE A 122 -13.17 0.73 0.32
N LYS A 123 -11.98 0.71 0.90
CA LYS A 123 -11.05 1.84 1.04
C LYS A 123 -9.64 1.31 1.19
N ALA A 124 -8.67 2.06 0.66
CA ALA A 124 -7.27 1.83 0.98
C ALA A 124 -6.99 2.32 2.41
N LEU A 125 -6.51 1.45 3.28
CA LEU A 125 -6.21 1.78 4.67
C LEU A 125 -4.70 1.85 4.89
N ARG A 126 -4.22 2.99 5.38
CA ARG A 126 -2.96 3.05 6.13
C ARG A 126 -3.27 2.74 7.59
N ARG A 127 -2.26 2.33 8.35
CA ARG A 127 -2.42 2.00 9.78
C ARG A 127 -3.17 3.06 10.59
N THR A 128 -2.98 4.34 10.28
CA THR A 128 -3.52 5.47 11.07
C THR A 128 -4.59 6.28 10.35
N MET A 129 -4.90 5.99 9.09
CA MET A 129 -5.82 6.81 8.30
C MET A 129 -6.35 6.06 7.08
N VAL A 130 -7.48 6.53 6.56
CA VAL A 130 -7.92 6.17 5.20
C VAL A 130 -7.01 6.88 4.20
N GLN A 131 -6.40 6.12 3.30
CA GLN A 131 -5.62 6.66 2.20
C GLN A 131 -6.56 7.14 1.08
N PRO A 132 -6.38 8.36 0.55
CA PRO A 132 -7.07 8.78 -0.67
C PRO A 132 -6.76 7.84 -1.84
N TRP A 133 -7.75 7.57 -2.69
CA TRP A 133 -7.53 6.73 -3.88
C TRP A 133 -6.47 7.27 -4.83
#